data_AF-A0A0N9YD96-F1
#
_entry.id   AF-A0A0N9YD96-F1
#
_cell.length_a   1.000
_cell.length_b   1.000
_cell.length_c   1.000
_cell.angle_alpha   90.00
_cell.angle_beta   90.00
_cell.angle_gamma   90.00
#
_symmetry.space_group_name_H-M   'P 1'
#
loop_
_entity.id
_entity.type
_entity.pdbx_description
1 polymer ?
#
loop_
_entity_poly.entity_id
_entity_poly.type
_entity_poly.pdbx_seq_one_letter_code
_entity_poly.pdbx_strand_id
1 'polypeptide(L)'
;MQSAGGTISVSTTERGLPVALRLDPAELKKPPAQLADEIMALCRLSAARAQVARRRELIEKGYGTSVIDPLQLATEEDLARAEDEVLGAEDEPPATWGRTV
;
A
#
# COMPACT_ATOMS: atom_id res chain seq x y z
N MET A 1 -2.23 1.68 -7.44
CA MET A 1 -1.49 2.27 -6.31
C MET A 1 -0.20 2.90 -6.81
N GLN A 2 0.28 3.97 -6.18
CA GLN A 2 1.48 4.69 -6.59
C GLN A 2 2.32 5.04 -5.36
N SER A 3 3.64 5.09 -5.49
CA SER A 3 4.52 5.65 -4.46
C SER A 3 4.22 7.14 -4.24
N ALA A 4 4.62 7.69 -3.09
CA ALA A 4 4.41 9.09 -2.75
C ALA A 4 5.02 10.05 -3.79
N GLY A 5 6.26 9.78 -4.23
CA GLY A 5 6.94 10.53 -5.28
C GLY A 5 6.43 10.27 -6.71
N GLY A 6 5.48 9.35 -6.89
CA GLY A 6 4.89 9.10 -8.19
C GLY A 6 5.71 8.25 -9.17
N THR A 7 6.91 7.82 -8.78
CA THR A 7 7.90 7.16 -9.65
C THR A 7 7.65 5.66 -9.84
N ILE A 8 6.90 5.03 -8.94
CA ILE A 8 6.47 3.63 -9.02
C ILE A 8 4.96 3.59 -9.01
N SER A 9 4.35 2.89 -9.97
CA SER A 9 2.90 2.61 -9.94
C SER A 9 2.61 1.15 -10.23
N VAL A 10 1.70 0.57 -9.45
CA VAL A 10 1.25 -0.82 -9.58
C VAL A 10 -0.27 -0.88 -9.78
N SER A 11 -0.72 -1.83 -10.57
CA SER A 11 -2.10 -2.29 -10.60
C SER A 11 -2.11 -3.76 -10.17
N THR A 12 -3.01 -4.11 -9.25
CA THR A 12 -3.08 -5.45 -8.69
C THR A 12 -4.51 -6.00 -8.75
N THR A 13 -4.61 -7.32 -8.67
CA THR A 13 -5.85 -7.98 -8.28
C THR A 13 -6.22 -7.65 -6.83
N GLU A 14 -7.43 -8.01 -6.39
CA GLU A 14 -7.88 -7.89 -4.99
C GLU A 14 -7.01 -8.69 -4.01
N ARG A 15 -6.28 -9.71 -4.49
CA ARG A 15 -5.33 -10.51 -3.69
C ARG A 15 -3.88 -10.01 -3.77
N GLY A 16 -3.64 -8.86 -4.40
CA GLY A 16 -2.31 -8.25 -4.47
C GLY A 16 -1.38 -8.82 -5.54
N LEU A 17 -1.87 -9.72 -6.41
CA LEU A 17 -1.10 -10.16 -7.57
C LEU A 17 -0.93 -8.98 -8.56
N PRO A 18 0.29 -8.58 -8.94
CA PRO A 18 0.52 -7.49 -9.87
C PRO A 18 0.08 -7.88 -11.29
N VAL A 19 -0.70 -7.01 -11.92
CA VAL A 19 -1.16 -7.15 -13.32
C VAL A 19 -0.62 -6.06 -14.23
N ALA A 20 -0.14 -4.95 -13.67
CA ALA A 20 0.61 -3.92 -14.38
C ALA A 20 1.60 -3.22 -13.44
N LEU A 21 2.76 -2.84 -13.99
CA LEU A 21 3.83 -2.13 -13.28
C LEU A 21 4.39 -1.03 -14.19
N ARG A 22 4.59 0.16 -13.63
CA ARG A 22 5.36 1.25 -14.24
C ARG A 22 6.42 1.72 -13.26
N LEU A 23 7.63 1.88 -13.77
CA LEU A 23 8.78 2.39 -13.04
C LEU A 23 9.36 3.55 -13.83
N ASP A 24 9.69 4.64 -13.14
CA ASP A 24 10.60 5.63 -13.67
C ASP A 24 12.01 5.01 -13.83
N PRO A 25 12.75 5.29 -14.92
CA PRO A 25 14.09 4.74 -15.11
C PRO A 25 15.08 5.03 -13.96
N ALA A 26 14.87 6.10 -13.19
CA ALA A 26 15.70 6.42 -12.03
C ALA A 26 15.58 5.36 -10.92
N GLU A 27 14.41 4.72 -10.78
CA GLU A 27 14.17 3.66 -9.78
C GLU A 27 15.04 2.43 -10.01
N LEU A 28 15.41 2.16 -11.27
CA LEU A 28 16.28 1.03 -11.64
C LEU A 28 17.72 1.16 -11.14
N LYS A 29 18.10 2.33 -10.61
CA LYS A 29 19.41 2.55 -9.98
C LYS A 29 19.44 2.10 -8.52
N LYS A 30 18.29 1.84 -7.90
CA LYS A 30 18.20 1.34 -6.52
C LYS A 30 18.74 -0.10 -6.43
N PRO A 31 19.22 -0.52 -5.25
CA PRO A 31 19.49 -1.93 -4.98
C PRO A 31 18.28 -2.80 -5.35
N PRO A 32 18.46 -3.91 -6.08
CA PRO A 32 17.34 -4.72 -6.58
C PRO A 32 16.39 -5.22 -5.48
N ALA A 33 16.93 -5.60 -4.32
CA ALA A 33 16.14 -6.04 -3.18
C ALA A 33 15.24 -4.91 -2.64
N GLN A 34 15.80 -3.70 -2.48
CA GLN A 34 15.06 -2.53 -2.04
C GLN A 34 13.91 -2.20 -3.00
N LEU A 35 14.19 -2.18 -4.31
CA LEU A 35 13.15 -1.91 -5.31
C LEU A 35 12.05 -2.99 -5.30
N ALA A 36 12.43 -4.26 -5.14
CA ALA A 36 11.47 -5.35 -5.03
C ALA A 36 10.57 -5.19 -3.79
N ASP A 37 11.15 -4.84 -2.64
CA ASP A 37 10.40 -4.63 -1.40
C ASP A 37 9.41 -3.46 -1.53
N GLU A 38 9.83 -2.33 -2.13
CA GLU A 38 8.95 -1.19 -2.40
C GLU A 38 7.77 -1.56 -3.33
N ILE A 39 8.05 -2.29 -4.42
CA ILE A 39 7.01 -2.77 -5.35
C ILE A 39 6.02 -3.70 -4.61
N MET A 40 6.53 -4.62 -3.81
CA MET A 40 5.71 -5.58 -3.08
C MET A 40 4.89 -4.90 -1.98
N ALA A 41 5.43 -3.89 -1.30
CA ALA A 41 4.69 -3.08 -0.33
C ALA A 41 3.53 -2.32 -0.99
N LEU A 42 3.77 -1.70 -2.16
CA LEU A 42 2.71 -1.06 -2.94
C LEU A 42 1.63 -2.04 -3.39
N CYS A 43 2.00 -3.28 -3.74
CA CYS A 43 1.04 -4.32 -4.11
C CYS A 43 0.17 -4.76 -2.92
N ARG A 44 0.78 -4.94 -1.74
CA ARG A 44 0.06 -5.24 -0.49
C ARG A 44 -0.92 -4.11 -0.13
N LEU A 45 -0.47 -2.85 -0.19
CA LEU A 45 -1.33 -1.70 0.08
C LEU A 45 -2.49 -1.58 -0.92
N SER A 46 -2.23 -1.79 -2.20
CA SER A 46 -3.26 -1.83 -3.25
C SER A 46 -4.34 -2.87 -2.94
N ALA A 47 -3.92 -4.09 -2.54
CA ALA A 47 -4.84 -5.16 -2.15
C ALA A 47 -5.64 -4.84 -0.90
N ALA A 48 -4.98 -4.32 0.16
CA ALA A 48 -5.64 -3.96 1.40
C ALA A 48 -6.74 -2.92 1.17
N ARG A 49 -6.45 -1.87 0.38
CA ARG A 49 -7.46 -0.86 0.00
C ARG A 49 -8.65 -1.47 -0.72
N ALA A 50 -8.42 -2.34 -1.70
CA ALA A 50 -9.48 -3.00 -2.45
C ALA A 50 -10.35 -3.90 -1.55
N GLN A 51 -9.73 -4.68 -0.67
CA GLN A 51 -10.42 -5.59 0.24
C GLN A 51 -11.23 -4.84 1.32
N VAL A 52 -10.70 -3.75 1.86
CA VAL A 52 -11.45 -2.88 2.80
C VAL A 52 -12.64 -2.25 2.10
N ALA A 53 -12.47 -1.72 0.89
CA ALA A 53 -13.58 -1.19 0.09
C ALA A 53 -14.65 -2.27 -0.16
N ARG A 54 -14.23 -3.50 -0.49
CA ARG A 54 -15.13 -4.65 -0.65
C ARG A 54 -15.87 -5.00 0.63
N ARG A 55 -15.18 -4.97 1.78
CA ARG A 55 -15.79 -5.20 3.10
C ARG A 55 -16.88 -4.18 3.39
N ARG A 56 -16.62 -2.89 3.14
CA ARG A 56 -17.59 -1.79 3.29
C ARG A 56 -18.82 -1.97 2.39
N GLU A 57 -18.61 -2.32 1.13
CA GLU A 57 -19.69 -2.60 0.16
C GLU A 57 -20.59 -3.76 0.62
N LEU A 58 -20.02 -4.83 1.17
CA LEU A 58 -20.79 -5.97 1.68
C LEU A 58 -21.63 -5.57 2.91
N ILE A 59 -21.07 -4.78 3.81
CA ILE A 59 -21.80 -4.27 4.99
C ILE A 59 -22.96 -3.38 4.54
N GLU A 60 -22.73 -2.47 3.58
CA GLU A 60 -23.76 -1.59 3.03
C GLU A 60 -24.92 -2.37 2.38
N LYS A 61 -24.60 -3.49 1.74
CA LYS A 61 -25.60 -4.42 1.17
C LYS A 61 -26.34 -5.27 2.22
N GLY A 62 -26.02 -5.11 3.51
CA GLY A 62 -26.68 -5.80 4.62
C GLY A 62 -26.13 -7.20 4.90
N TYR A 63 -24.97 -7.58 4.35
CA TYR A 63 -24.34 -8.85 4.71
C TYR A 63 -23.77 -8.78 6.13
N GLY A 64 -24.09 -9.79 6.94
CA GLY A 64 -23.57 -9.92 8.30
C GLY A 64 -22.11 -10.40 8.33
N THR A 65 -21.49 -10.26 9.49
CA THR A 65 -20.11 -10.72 9.76
C THR A 65 -19.91 -12.21 9.45
N SER A 66 -20.91 -13.05 9.68
CA SER A 66 -20.87 -14.49 9.36
C SER A 66 -20.63 -14.80 7.88
N VAL A 67 -20.98 -13.89 6.96
CA VAL A 67 -20.71 -14.03 5.52
C VAL A 67 -19.37 -13.40 5.15
N ILE A 68 -19.00 -12.30 5.80
CA ILE A 68 -17.83 -11.50 5.47
C ILE A 68 -16.54 -12.12 6.00
N ASP A 69 -16.55 -12.62 7.24
CA ASP A 69 -15.33 -13.12 7.91
C ASP A 69 -14.69 -14.33 7.21
N PRO A 70 -15.45 -15.29 6.64
CA PRO A 70 -14.86 -16.37 5.84
C PRO A 70 -14.11 -15.90 4.58
N LEU A 71 -14.39 -14.70 4.07
CA LEU A 71 -13.71 -14.17 2.87
C LEU A 71 -12.26 -13.74 3.16
N GLN A 72 -11.92 -13.57 4.44
CA GLN A 72 -10.58 -13.15 4.89
C GLN A 72 -10.12 -11.90 4.13
N LEU A 73 -11.00 -10.89 4.08
CA LEU A 73 -10.70 -9.57 3.54
C LEU A 73 -9.93 -8.77 4.60
N ALA A 74 -8.96 -7.96 4.18
CA ALA A 74 -8.24 -7.04 5.03
C ALA A 74 -9.19 -6.16 5.86
N THR A 75 -8.78 -5.90 7.10
CA THR A 75 -9.44 -4.98 8.02
C THR A 75 -8.91 -3.56 7.83
N GLU A 76 -9.58 -2.59 8.47
CA GLU A 76 -9.10 -1.19 8.52
C GLU A 76 -7.72 -1.09 9.20
N GLU A 77 -7.44 -1.93 10.19
CA GLU A 77 -6.15 -1.98 10.88
C GLU A 77 -5.05 -2.53 9.95
N ASP A 78 -5.35 -3.57 9.19
CA ASP A 78 -4.41 -4.11 8.19
C ASP A 78 -4.08 -3.06 7.12
N LEU A 79 -5.08 -2.28 6.70
CA LEU A 79 -4.89 -1.18 5.77
C LEU A 79 -4.01 -0.08 6.39
N ALA A 80 -4.30 0.36 7.61
CA ALA A 80 -3.50 1.38 8.28
C ALA A 80 -2.03 0.98 8.42
N ARG A 81 -1.75 -0.29 8.78
CA ARG A 81 -0.38 -0.82 8.83
C ARG A 81 0.30 -0.82 7.45
N ALA A 82 -0.42 -1.19 6.39
CA ALA A 82 0.13 -1.16 5.04
C ALA A 82 0.36 0.27 4.53
N GLU A 83 -0.45 1.22 4.96
CA GLU A 83 -0.25 2.65 4.67
C GLU A 83 0.98 3.19 5.39
N ASP A 84 1.17 2.85 6.66
CA ASP A 84 2.37 3.22 7.43
C ASP A 84 3.66 2.66 6.81
N GLU A 85 3.65 1.38 6.40
CA GLU A 85 4.80 0.74 5.72
C GLU A 85 5.23 1.48 4.45
N VAL A 86 4.28 2.03 3.69
CA VAL A 86 4.55 2.66 2.38
C VAL A 86 4.74 4.17 2.48
N LEU A 87 3.98 4.85 3.35
CA LEU A 87 3.93 6.31 3.43
C LEU A 87 4.66 6.86 4.67
N GLY A 88 4.71 6.11 5.77
CA GLY A 88 5.37 6.53 7.01
C GLY A 88 6.89 6.59 6.91
N ALA A 89 7.50 5.89 5.94
CA ALA A 89 8.95 5.93 5.72
C ALA A 89 9.48 7.27 5.16
N GLU A 90 8.60 8.12 4.58
CA GLU A 90 9.01 9.41 4.02
C GLU A 90 8.77 10.61 4.97
N ASP A 91 8.08 10.39 6.09
CA ASP A 91 7.66 11.42 7.05
C ASP A 91 8.61 11.59 8.25
N GLU A 92 9.85 11.09 8.20
CA GLU A 92 10.86 11.50 9.19
C GLU A 92 11.39 12.90 8.80
N PRO A 93 10.94 13.99 9.46
CA PRO A 93 11.50 15.31 9.18
C PRO A 93 13.01 15.29 9.48
N PRO A 94 13.84 15.97 8.67
CA PRO A 94 15.27 16.03 8.94
C PRO A 94 15.53 16.55 10.36
N ALA A 95 16.31 15.80 11.15
CA ALA A 95 16.57 16.06 12.58
C ALA A 95 17.20 17.41 12.92
N THR A 96 17.51 18.26 11.93
CA THR A 96 18.08 19.59 12.16
C THR A 96 17.45 20.63 11.23
N TRP A 97 16.44 21.32 11.74
CA TRP A 97 16.21 22.73 11.42
C TRP A 97 16.62 23.54 12.65
N GLY A 98 17.82 24.13 12.62
CA GLY A 98 18.25 25.12 13.63
C GLY A 98 19.48 24.75 14.44
N ARG A 99 20.65 24.73 13.82
CA ARG A 99 21.84 25.29 14.48
C ARG A 99 21.87 26.77 14.10
N THR A 100 21.34 27.62 14.97
CA THR A 100 21.59 29.07 14.87
C THR A 100 22.88 29.35 15.62
N VAL A 101 23.85 29.90 14.90
CA VAL A 101 25.11 30.47 15.40
C VAL A 101 24.84 31.75 16.17
#